data_AF-A0A357NGX9-F1
#
_entry.id   AF-A0A357NGX9-F1
#
_cell.length_a   1.000
_cell.length_b   1.000
_cell.length_c   1.000
_cell.angle_alpha   90.00
_cell.angle_beta   90.00
_cell.angle_gamma   90.00
#
_symmetry.space_group_name_H-M   'P 1'
#
loop_
_entity.id
_entity.type
_entity.pdbx_description
1 polymer ?
#
loop_
_entity_poly.entity_id
_entity_poly.type
_entity_poly.pdbx_seq_one_letter_code
_entity_poly.pdbx_strand_id
1 'polypeptide(L)'
;MITTVRIQKRLFIGLVLVSLLLISLLAYGIWTISFSGLARISTWLPFFFGTVMAVFLLLAAIGISGIVLSVWGVKTLPVFQNLAWTAVNLLFPTAIRIGKLFDVDKERIEQSFIEVSNHLVKQKQLVVAPEKLLILTPHCIQNDDCPYKITRATDNCKRCGQCQVGELLSLAEKYGVKVAIVTGGTMARKAIKGMRPEAVLAIACERDLTSGIQDVFPIPVVGVLNERPCGPCCNTRVDMQRVERTVADFLGRTANTGTKGVTTNGGA
;
A
#
# COMPACT_ATOMS: atom_id res chain seq x y z
N MET A 1 21.49 3.67 1.04
CA MET A 1 21.47 3.37 -0.40
C MET A 1 20.24 2.53 -0.68
N ILE A 2 19.20 3.13 -1.24
CA ILE A 2 18.02 2.40 -1.71
C ILE A 2 18.45 1.73 -3.00
N THR A 3 18.54 0.41 -2.99
CA THR A 3 18.70 -0.42 -4.19
C THR A 3 17.45 -0.24 -5.04
N THR A 4 17.43 0.82 -5.83
CA THR A 4 16.61 0.87 -7.03
C THR A 4 17.08 -0.28 -7.89
N VAL A 5 16.37 -1.40 -7.83
CA VAL A 5 16.45 -2.42 -8.88
C VAL A 5 16.16 -1.66 -10.16
N ARG A 6 17.21 -1.30 -10.93
CA ARG A 6 17.08 -0.85 -12.32
C ARG A 6 16.59 -2.07 -13.08
N ILE A 7 15.32 -2.42 -12.90
CA ILE A 7 14.62 -3.32 -13.80
C ILE A 7 14.87 -2.72 -15.17
N GLN A 8 15.52 -3.48 -16.04
CA GLN A 8 15.95 -3.03 -17.35
C GLN A 8 14.68 -2.71 -18.15
N LYS A 9 14.17 -1.47 -18.01
CA LYS A 9 12.95 -0.98 -18.68
C LYS A 9 13.01 -1.30 -20.17
N ARG A 10 14.21 -1.25 -20.75
CA ARG A 10 14.52 -1.59 -22.13
C ARG A 10 14.29 -3.06 -22.49
N LEU A 11 14.63 -4.02 -21.62
CA LEU A 11 14.37 -5.45 -21.88
C LEU A 11 12.87 -5.76 -21.83
N PHE A 12 12.15 -5.23 -20.84
CA PHE A 12 10.71 -5.45 -20.74
C PHE A 12 9.96 -4.83 -21.93
N ILE A 13 10.29 -3.59 -22.31
CA ILE A 13 9.73 -2.94 -23.49
C ILE A 13 10.08 -3.71 -24.77
N GLY A 14 11.33 -4.19 -24.88
CA GLY A 14 11.76 -5.02 -26.00
C GLY A 14 10.95 -6.32 -26.12
N LEU A 15 10.78 -7.04 -25.02
CA LEU A 15 10.02 -8.29 -24.98
C LEU A 15 8.54 -8.07 -25.34
N VAL A 16 7.94 -6.98 -24.84
CA VAL A 16 6.55 -6.62 -25.14
C VAL A 16 6.38 -6.23 -26.61
N LEU A 17 7.28 -5.44 -27.18
CA LEU A 17 7.25 -5.09 -28.61
C LEU A 17 7.42 -6.33 -29.51
N VAL A 18 8.34 -7.23 -29.16
CA VAL A 18 8.53 -8.51 -29.87
C VAL A 18 7.27 -9.36 -29.78
N SER A 19 6.63 -9.42 -28.60
CA SER A 19 5.38 -10.18 -28.44
C SER A 19 4.23 -9.61 -29.28
N LEU A 20 4.10 -8.28 -29.37
CA LEU A 20 3.10 -7.62 -30.20
C LEU A 20 3.35 -7.88 -31.69
N LEU A 21 4.62 -7.83 -32.11
CA LEU A 21 5.02 -8.12 -33.48
C LEU A 21 4.72 -9.59 -33.84
N LEU A 22 5.01 -10.54 -32.95
CA LEU A 22 4.68 -11.95 -33.15
C LEU A 22 3.18 -12.19 -33.25
N ILE A 23 2.37 -11.59 -32.35
CA ILE A 23 0.91 -11.69 -32.39
C ILE A 23 0.36 -11.08 -33.68
N SER A 24 0.89 -9.93 -34.12
CA SER A 24 0.49 -9.31 -35.38
C SER A 24 0.84 -10.17 -36.60
N LEU A 25 2.02 -10.80 -36.61
CA LEU A 25 2.43 -11.72 -37.68
C LEU A 25 1.57 -12.98 -37.72
N LEU A 26 1.25 -13.56 -36.55
CA LEU A 26 0.37 -14.72 -36.46
C LEU A 26 -1.06 -14.37 -36.91
N ALA A 27 -1.60 -13.24 -36.46
CA ALA A 27 -2.90 -12.74 -36.88
C ALA A 27 -2.94 -12.49 -38.40
N TYR A 28 -1.89 -11.90 -38.98
CA TYR A 28 -1.75 -11.72 -40.42
C TYR A 28 -1.62 -13.06 -41.16
N GLY A 29 -0.87 -14.01 -40.62
CA GLY A 29 -0.76 -15.37 -41.17
C GLY A 29 -2.11 -16.08 -41.20
N ILE A 30 -2.84 -16.06 -40.07
CA ILE A 30 -4.21 -16.61 -39.98
C ILE A 30 -5.12 -15.90 -40.98
N TRP A 31 -5.05 -14.57 -41.06
CA TRP A 31 -5.82 -13.78 -42.02
C TRP A 31 -5.57 -14.21 -43.47
N THR A 32 -4.31 -14.34 -43.89
CA THR A 32 -3.97 -14.73 -45.28
C THR A 32 -4.40 -16.16 -45.61
N ILE A 33 -4.21 -17.10 -44.68
CA ILE A 33 -4.66 -18.49 -44.82
C ILE A 33 -6.19 -18.54 -44.90
N SER A 34 -6.89 -17.88 -43.96
CA SER A 34 -8.34 -17.79 -43.95
C SER A 34 -8.91 -17.05 -45.16
N PHE A 35 -8.23 -16.05 -45.69
CA PHE A 35 -8.67 -15.31 -46.88
C PHE A 35 -8.79 -16.22 -48.11
N SER A 36 -7.80 -17.11 -48.32
CA SER A 36 -7.83 -18.06 -49.43
C SER A 36 -8.96 -19.11 -49.34
N GLY A 37 -9.36 -19.49 -48.12
CA GLY A 37 -10.48 -20.40 -47.88
C GLY A 37 -11.86 -19.71 -47.88
N LEU A 38 -11.99 -18.55 -47.24
CA LEU A 38 -13.26 -17.83 -47.09
C LEU A 38 -13.71 -17.14 -48.38
N ALA A 39 -12.77 -16.67 -49.22
CA ALA A 39 -13.09 -16.04 -50.51
C ALA A 39 -13.80 -17.00 -51.49
N ARG A 40 -13.72 -18.32 -51.26
CA ARG A 40 -14.39 -19.35 -52.08
C ARG A 40 -15.86 -19.57 -51.71
N ILE A 41 -16.28 -19.15 -50.51
CA ILE A 41 -17.64 -19.36 -49.97
C ILE A 41 -18.50 -18.10 -50.08
N SER A 42 -17.97 -16.91 -49.76
CA SER A 42 -18.70 -15.65 -49.86
C SER A 42 -17.74 -14.46 -49.89
N THR A 43 -17.98 -13.50 -50.79
CA THR A 43 -17.13 -12.32 -51.01
C THR A 43 -17.06 -11.37 -49.81
N TRP A 44 -18.07 -11.37 -48.92
CA TRP A 44 -18.17 -10.45 -47.77
C TRP A 44 -17.58 -11.00 -46.46
N LEU A 45 -17.52 -12.33 -46.31
CA LEU A 45 -17.03 -12.99 -45.10
C LEU A 45 -15.57 -12.68 -44.74
N PRO A 46 -14.64 -12.62 -45.71
CA PRO A 46 -13.28 -12.19 -45.44
C PRO A 46 -13.28 -10.81 -44.79
N PHE A 47 -13.97 -9.82 -45.37
CA PHE A 47 -13.96 -8.43 -44.90
C PHE A 47 -14.43 -8.28 -43.44
N PHE A 48 -15.47 -9.03 -43.04
CA PHE A 48 -15.96 -9.04 -41.65
C PHE A 48 -14.91 -9.61 -40.69
N PHE A 49 -14.32 -10.75 -41.02
CA PHE A 49 -13.29 -11.38 -40.19
C PHE A 49 -12.06 -10.47 -40.01
N GLY A 50 -11.78 -9.63 -41.00
CA GLY A 50 -10.61 -8.73 -40.99
C GLY A 50 -10.84 -7.53 -40.14
N THR A 51 -12.05 -7.00 -40.20
CA THR A 51 -12.49 -5.93 -39.32
C THR A 51 -12.43 -6.39 -37.86
N VAL A 52 -12.90 -7.61 -37.56
CA VAL A 52 -12.81 -8.18 -36.20
C VAL A 52 -11.36 -8.36 -35.76
N MET A 53 -10.48 -8.95 -36.59
CA MET A 53 -9.06 -9.10 -36.29
C MET A 53 -8.34 -7.75 -36.12
N ALA A 54 -8.64 -6.76 -36.96
CA ALA A 54 -8.08 -5.43 -36.88
C ALA A 54 -8.50 -4.70 -35.59
N VAL A 55 -9.78 -4.79 -35.21
CA VAL A 55 -10.28 -4.24 -33.94
C VAL A 55 -9.60 -4.92 -32.75
N PHE A 56 -9.44 -6.25 -32.79
CA PHE A 56 -8.73 -6.98 -31.75
C PHE A 56 -7.27 -6.53 -31.61
N LEU A 57 -6.53 -6.39 -32.72
CA LEU A 57 -5.16 -5.89 -32.72
C LEU A 57 -5.08 -4.45 -32.20
N LEU A 58 -6.05 -3.60 -32.54
CA LEU A 58 -6.11 -2.21 -32.09
C LEU A 58 -6.34 -2.13 -30.57
N LEU A 59 -7.27 -2.92 -30.03
CA LEU A 59 -7.50 -3.02 -28.58
C LEU A 59 -6.27 -3.54 -27.84
N ALA A 60 -5.60 -4.56 -28.37
CA ALA A 60 -4.35 -5.08 -27.81
C ALA A 60 -3.25 -4.00 -27.82
N ALA A 61 -3.09 -3.26 -28.91
CA ALA A 61 -2.13 -2.17 -29.03
C ALA A 61 -2.41 -1.03 -28.04
N ILE A 62 -3.68 -0.65 -27.83
CA ILE A 62 -4.07 0.35 -26.82
C ILE A 62 -3.71 -0.14 -25.40
N GLY A 63 -4.05 -1.40 -25.08
CA GLY A 63 -3.75 -1.99 -23.77
C GLY A 63 -2.25 -2.03 -23.49
N ILE A 64 -1.46 -2.47 -24.47
CA ILE A 64 0.01 -2.51 -24.38
C ILE A 64 0.60 -1.10 -24.26
N SER A 65 0.10 -0.14 -25.04
CA SER A 65 0.52 1.25 -24.95
C SER A 65 0.26 1.83 -23.55
N GLY A 66 -0.87 1.47 -22.94
CA GLY A 66 -1.18 1.84 -21.55
C GLY A 66 -0.19 1.26 -20.53
N ILE A 67 0.24 0.01 -20.71
CA ILE A 67 1.25 -0.64 -19.85
C ILE A 67 2.62 0.04 -20.03
N VAL A 68 3.03 0.35 -21.28
CA VAL A 68 4.29 1.03 -21.57
C VAL A 68 4.29 2.45 -20.99
N LEU A 69 3.20 3.20 -21.14
CA LEU A 69 3.00 4.53 -20.52
C LEU A 69 3.09 4.46 -18.99
N SER A 70 2.52 3.42 -18.37
CA SER A 70 2.62 3.18 -16.92
C SER A 70 4.07 2.93 -16.47
N VAL A 71 4.86 2.17 -17.24
CA VAL A 71 6.29 1.88 -16.95
C VAL A 71 7.20 3.10 -17.16
N TRP A 72 6.82 4.02 -18.05
CA TRP A 72 7.54 5.28 -18.28
C TRP A 72 7.34 6.34 -17.19
N GLY A 73 6.54 6.06 -16.16
CA GLY A 73 6.46 6.91 -14.98
C GLY A 73 5.67 8.20 -15.23
N VAL A 74 4.80 8.20 -16.24
CA VAL A 74 3.71 9.17 -16.26
C VAL A 74 2.86 8.86 -15.04
N LYS A 75 2.67 9.85 -14.16
CA LYS A 75 1.92 9.74 -12.91
C LYS A 75 0.70 8.84 -13.15
N THR A 76 0.62 7.74 -12.41
CA THR A 76 -0.51 6.82 -12.52
C THR A 76 -1.79 7.62 -12.46
N LEU A 77 -2.65 7.45 -13.47
CA LEU A 77 -3.99 8.02 -13.42
C LEU A 77 -4.65 7.52 -12.12
N PRO A 78 -5.40 8.35 -11.39
CA PRO A 78 -6.10 7.94 -10.17
C PRO A 78 -6.97 6.69 -10.40
N VAL A 79 -7.43 6.48 -11.64
CA VAL A 79 -8.14 5.27 -12.08
C VAL A 79 -7.30 3.99 -11.92
N PHE A 80 -6.01 4.00 -12.27
CA PHE A 80 -5.14 2.82 -12.15
C PHE A 80 -4.85 2.50 -10.68
N GLN A 81 -4.80 3.52 -9.82
CA GLN A 81 -4.62 3.33 -8.39
C GLN A 81 -5.85 2.67 -7.75
N ASN A 82 -7.05 3.12 -8.14
CA ASN A 82 -8.29 2.50 -7.70
C ASN A 82 -8.37 1.05 -8.20
N LEU A 83 -8.00 0.79 -9.46
CA LEU A 83 -7.96 -0.57 -10.02
C LEU A 83 -6.97 -1.47 -9.27
N ALA A 84 -5.75 -0.98 -8.98
CA ALA A 84 -4.75 -1.71 -8.22
C ALA A 84 -5.25 -2.03 -6.80
N TRP A 85 -5.93 -1.09 -6.15
CA TRP A 85 -6.52 -1.30 -4.82
C TRP A 85 -7.67 -2.31 -4.86
N THR A 86 -8.56 -2.22 -5.84
CA THR A 86 -9.63 -3.21 -6.06
C THR A 86 -9.05 -4.60 -6.30
N ALA A 87 -7.99 -4.70 -7.11
CA ALA A 87 -7.30 -5.96 -7.34
C ALA A 87 -6.69 -6.50 -6.04
N VAL A 88 -6.00 -5.67 -5.25
CA VAL A 88 -5.41 -6.08 -3.97
C VAL A 88 -6.48 -6.57 -2.98
N ASN A 89 -7.61 -5.87 -2.85
CA ASN A 89 -8.71 -6.29 -1.99
C ASN A 89 -9.42 -7.56 -2.46
N LEU A 90 -9.56 -7.75 -3.77
CA LEU A 90 -10.18 -8.94 -4.34
C LEU A 90 -9.26 -10.16 -4.23
N LEU A 91 -7.96 -9.95 -4.46
CA LEU A 91 -6.95 -11.00 -4.43
C LEU A 91 -6.57 -11.41 -3.00
N PHE A 92 -6.59 -10.50 -2.03
CA PHE A 92 -6.24 -10.80 -0.64
C PHE A 92 -7.01 -12.00 -0.02
N PRO A 93 -8.35 -12.06 -0.06
CA PRO A 93 -9.07 -13.22 0.47
C PRO A 93 -8.76 -14.51 -0.31
N THR A 94 -8.44 -14.42 -1.60
CA THR A 94 -8.00 -15.59 -2.39
C THR A 94 -6.60 -16.04 -1.98
N ALA A 95 -5.68 -15.10 -1.72
CA ALA A 95 -4.33 -15.37 -1.26
C ALA A 95 -4.33 -16.04 0.12
N ILE A 96 -5.20 -15.63 1.05
CA ILE A 96 -5.35 -16.34 2.35
C ILE A 96 -5.83 -17.78 2.14
N ARG A 97 -6.81 -18.02 1.25
CA ARG A 97 -7.31 -19.37 0.98
C ARG A 97 -6.24 -20.26 0.37
N ILE A 98 -5.47 -19.73 -0.58
CA ILE A 98 -4.35 -20.43 -1.20
C ILE A 98 -3.24 -20.67 -0.17
N GLY A 99 -2.86 -19.66 0.61
CA GLY A 99 -1.83 -19.77 1.64
C GLY A 99 -2.14 -20.85 2.67
N LYS A 100 -3.42 -21.01 3.06
CA LYS A 100 -3.87 -22.11 3.92
C LYS A 100 -3.66 -23.50 3.30
N LEU A 101 -3.74 -23.62 1.97
CA LEU A 101 -3.48 -24.88 1.27
C LEU A 101 -1.99 -25.21 1.22
N PHE A 102 -1.12 -24.19 1.25
CA PHE A 102 0.34 -24.31 1.21
C PHE A 102 1.01 -24.18 2.59
N ASP A 103 0.25 -24.28 3.69
CA ASP A 103 0.74 -24.18 5.08
C ASP A 103 1.54 -22.89 5.37
N VAL A 104 1.14 -21.77 4.75
CA VAL A 104 1.76 -20.46 4.99
C VAL A 104 1.06 -19.76 6.15
N ASP A 105 1.84 -19.24 7.10
CA ASP A 105 1.35 -18.46 8.24
C ASP A 105 0.49 -17.28 7.78
N LYS A 106 -0.74 -17.21 8.31
CA LYS A 106 -1.69 -16.12 8.03
C LYS A 106 -1.09 -14.74 8.32
N GLU A 107 -0.33 -14.63 9.40
CA GLU A 107 0.34 -13.40 9.83
C GLU A 107 1.35 -12.92 8.78
N ARG A 108 2.10 -13.83 8.16
CA ARG A 108 3.06 -13.49 7.09
C ARG A 108 2.37 -12.93 5.85
N ILE A 109 1.20 -13.45 5.51
CA ILE A 109 0.37 -12.95 4.39
C ILE A 109 -0.16 -11.55 4.71
N GLU A 110 -0.63 -11.33 5.94
CA GLU A 110 -1.11 -10.02 6.41
C GLU A 110 0.03 -8.98 6.42
N GLN A 111 1.23 -9.33 6.89
CA GLN A 111 2.41 -8.46 6.85
C GLN A 111 2.76 -8.05 5.42
N SER A 112 2.79 -9.02 4.49
CA SER A 112 3.03 -8.76 3.07
C SER A 112 1.99 -7.81 2.47
N PHE A 113 0.71 -8.00 2.81
CA PHE A 113 -0.36 -7.08 2.39
C PHE A 113 -0.13 -5.66 2.90
N ILE A 114 0.23 -5.50 4.18
CA ILE A 114 0.51 -4.20 4.80
C ILE A 114 1.69 -3.52 4.11
N GLU A 115 2.77 -4.25 3.82
CA GLU A 115 3.94 -3.72 3.12
C GLU A 115 3.60 -3.22 1.71
N VAL A 116 2.83 -4.01 0.95
CA VAL A 116 2.35 -3.62 -0.38
C VAL A 116 1.46 -2.39 -0.30
N SER A 117 0.49 -2.37 0.63
CA SER A 117 -0.40 -1.21 0.84
C SER A 117 0.38 0.06 1.18
N ASN A 118 1.32 -0.05 2.13
CA ASN A 118 2.21 1.05 2.51
C ASN A 118 3.01 1.56 1.31
N HIS A 119 3.56 0.66 0.49
CA HIS A 119 4.30 1.04 -0.69
C HIS A 119 3.43 1.82 -1.69
N LEU A 120 2.21 1.34 -1.96
CA LEU A 120 1.25 2.00 -2.84
C LEU A 120 0.87 3.41 -2.34
N VAL A 121 0.68 3.59 -1.04
CA VAL A 121 0.36 4.91 -0.46
C VAL A 121 1.58 5.84 -0.52
N LYS A 122 2.78 5.36 -0.18
CA LYS A 122 4.01 6.16 -0.23
C LYS A 122 4.38 6.62 -1.64
N GLN A 123 4.13 5.79 -2.66
CA GLN A 123 4.35 6.16 -4.06
C GLN A 123 3.52 7.38 -4.51
N LYS A 124 2.39 7.67 -3.84
CA LYS A 124 1.57 8.84 -4.15
C LYS A 124 2.22 10.16 -3.74
N GLN A 125 3.27 10.13 -2.89
CA GLN A 125 3.96 11.31 -2.36
C GLN A 125 2.96 12.36 -1.84
N LEU A 126 1.96 11.90 -1.08
CA LEU A 126 0.92 12.75 -0.54
C LEU A 126 1.50 13.65 0.56
N VAL A 127 1.30 14.96 0.40
CA VAL A 127 1.60 15.95 1.42
C VAL A 127 0.29 16.45 1.99
N VAL A 128 0.08 16.26 3.29
CA VAL A 128 -1.15 16.66 4.01
C VAL A 128 -0.85 17.71 5.06
N ALA A 129 -1.84 18.55 5.36
CA ALA A 129 -1.73 19.49 6.48
C ALA A 129 -1.68 18.72 7.81
N PRO A 130 -0.88 19.17 8.81
CA PRO A 130 -0.77 18.49 10.10
C PRO A 130 -2.11 18.17 10.78
N GLU A 131 -3.04 19.12 10.75
CA GLU A 131 -4.37 19.01 11.36
C GLU A 131 -5.28 17.97 10.69
N LYS A 132 -4.92 17.55 9.48
CA LYS A 132 -5.63 16.55 8.67
C LYS A 132 -4.92 15.19 8.65
N LEU A 133 -3.79 15.05 9.34
CA LEU A 133 -3.13 13.77 9.60
C LEU A 133 -3.59 13.22 10.95
N LEU A 134 -4.10 11.99 10.93
CA LEU A 134 -4.51 11.27 12.14
C LEU A 134 -3.56 10.11 12.42
N ILE A 135 -2.93 10.13 13.59
CA ILE A 135 -2.26 8.97 14.17
C ILE A 135 -3.30 8.17 14.94
N LEU A 136 -3.48 6.92 14.56
CA LEU A 136 -4.43 5.99 15.18
C LEU A 136 -3.64 4.86 15.82
N THR A 137 -3.77 4.70 17.14
CA THR A 137 -2.99 3.71 17.90
C THR A 137 -3.90 2.86 18.78
N PRO A 138 -3.57 1.58 19.04
CA PRO A 138 -4.35 0.73 19.91
C PRO A 138 -4.19 1.19 21.37
N HIS A 139 -5.21 0.92 22.17
CA HIS A 139 -5.12 1.00 23.62
C HIS A 139 -4.06 0.05 24.21
N CYS A 140 -3.70 -1.04 23.53
CA CYS A 140 -2.70 -2.02 23.97
C CYS A 140 -1.28 -1.46 24.11
N ILE A 141 -1.01 -0.24 23.62
CA ILE A 141 0.27 0.45 23.85
C ILE A 141 0.35 1.10 25.24
N GLN A 142 -0.79 1.28 25.89
CA GLN A 142 -0.88 1.73 27.26
C GLN A 142 -0.42 0.59 28.18
N ASN A 143 0.29 0.95 29.26
CA ASN A 143 0.59 -0.02 30.31
C ASN A 143 -0.72 -0.51 30.94
N ASP A 144 -0.88 -1.82 31.10
CA ASP A 144 -2.09 -2.44 31.66
C ASP A 144 -2.40 -1.93 33.08
N ASP A 145 -1.35 -1.73 33.89
CA ASP A 145 -1.45 -1.19 35.26
C ASP A 145 -1.64 0.33 35.32
N CYS A 146 -1.90 1.00 34.19
CA CYS A 146 -2.03 2.45 34.18
C CYS A 146 -3.35 2.89 34.85
N PRO A 147 -3.32 3.73 35.90
CA PRO A 147 -4.53 4.18 36.58
C PRO A 147 -5.37 5.14 35.73
N TYR A 148 -4.79 5.77 34.71
CA TYR A 148 -5.44 6.79 33.88
C TYR A 148 -5.99 6.21 32.58
N LYS A 149 -7.29 5.96 32.47
CA LYS A 149 -7.88 5.47 31.21
C LYS A 149 -7.91 6.56 30.13
N ILE A 150 -7.30 6.28 28.98
CA ILE A 150 -7.14 7.23 27.85
C ILE A 150 -8.06 6.95 26.66
N THR A 151 -8.91 5.92 26.74
CA THR A 151 -9.77 5.48 25.63
C THR A 151 -10.83 6.50 25.21
N ARG A 152 -11.28 7.35 26.14
CA ARG A 152 -12.28 8.40 25.86
C ARG A 152 -11.65 9.78 25.69
N ALA A 153 -10.52 10.01 26.35
CA ALA A 153 -9.91 11.31 26.54
C ALA A 153 -8.38 11.09 26.57
N THR A 154 -7.71 11.39 25.45
CA THR A 154 -6.27 11.15 25.28
C THR A 154 -5.41 12.08 26.13
N ASP A 155 -5.98 13.23 26.51
CA ASP A 155 -5.45 14.24 27.44
C ASP A 155 -5.35 13.75 28.89
N ASN A 156 -6.01 12.64 29.25
CA ASN A 156 -5.87 12.04 30.58
C ASN A 156 -4.49 11.43 30.84
N CYS A 157 -3.65 11.27 29.81
CA CYS A 157 -2.29 10.76 29.97
C CYS A 157 -1.38 11.77 30.73
N LYS A 158 -0.84 11.35 31.88
CA LYS A 158 0.11 12.15 32.68
C LYS A 158 1.57 12.08 32.20
N ARG A 159 1.85 11.40 31.08
CA ARG A 159 3.21 11.23 30.52
C ARG A 159 4.23 10.72 31.55
N CYS A 160 3.83 9.74 32.35
CA CYS A 160 4.66 9.16 33.42
C CYS A 160 5.86 8.32 32.93
N GLY A 161 6.03 8.15 31.62
CA GLY A 161 7.13 7.36 31.02
C GLY A 161 6.96 5.84 31.10
N GLN A 162 5.89 5.33 31.74
CA GLN A 162 5.64 3.88 31.88
C GLN A 162 5.16 3.21 30.58
N CYS A 163 4.76 3.99 29.57
CA CYS A 163 4.33 3.50 28.26
C CYS A 163 4.60 4.53 27.16
N GLN A 164 4.59 4.10 25.90
CA GLN A 164 4.92 4.96 24.75
C GLN A 164 3.79 5.92 24.34
N VAL A 165 2.64 5.88 25.03
CA VAL A 165 1.55 6.86 24.84
C VAL A 165 2.06 8.29 24.99
N GLY A 166 2.86 8.56 26.03
CA GLY A 166 3.38 9.91 26.28
C GLY A 166 4.31 10.39 25.15
N GLU A 167 5.10 9.50 24.58
CA GLU A 167 5.99 9.77 23.44
C GLU A 167 5.16 10.08 22.18
N LEU A 168 4.11 9.31 21.91
CA LEU A 168 3.18 9.57 20.80
C LEU A 168 2.47 10.92 20.93
N LEU A 169 2.00 11.29 22.12
CA LEU A 169 1.38 12.59 22.35
C LEU A 169 2.38 13.74 22.18
N SER A 170 3.61 13.57 22.66
CA SER A 170 4.68 14.57 22.49
C SER A 170 5.08 14.72 21.02
N LEU A 171 5.14 13.63 20.27
CA LEU A 171 5.34 13.64 18.83
C LEU A 171 4.20 14.39 18.11
N ALA A 172 2.96 14.14 18.54
CA ALA A 172 1.80 14.77 17.96
C ALA A 172 1.79 16.28 18.15
N GLU A 173 2.14 16.75 19.35
CA GLU A 173 2.31 18.17 19.66
C GLU A 173 3.45 18.80 18.85
N LYS A 174 4.60 18.12 18.75
CA LYS A 174 5.77 18.58 17.97
C LYS A 174 5.43 18.84 16.50
N TYR A 175 4.61 17.98 15.90
CA TYR A 175 4.25 18.07 14.48
C TYR A 175 2.88 18.74 14.23
N GLY A 176 2.09 19.01 15.27
CA GLY A 176 0.74 19.59 15.15
C GLY A 176 -0.31 18.61 14.58
N VAL A 177 -0.12 17.31 14.79
CA VAL A 177 -0.99 16.25 14.23
C VAL A 177 -1.96 15.72 15.29
N LYS A 178 -3.07 15.12 14.86
CA LYS A 178 -4.07 14.55 15.78
C LYS A 178 -3.71 13.11 16.14
N VAL A 179 -3.93 12.72 17.39
CA VAL A 179 -3.79 11.33 17.87
C VAL A 179 -5.13 10.85 18.41
N ALA A 180 -5.51 9.62 18.07
CA ALA A 180 -6.60 8.91 18.71
C ALA A 180 -6.18 7.51 19.16
N ILE A 181 -6.52 7.18 20.40
CA ILE A 181 -6.24 5.88 21.02
C ILE A 181 -7.54 5.09 21.07
N VAL A 182 -7.56 3.91 20.46
CA VAL A 182 -8.80 3.15 20.25
C VAL A 182 -8.70 1.71 20.74
N THR A 183 -9.84 1.16 21.16
CA THR A 183 -9.93 -0.23 21.66
C THR A 183 -10.21 -1.28 20.59
N GLY A 184 -10.43 -0.86 19.34
CA GLY A 184 -10.64 -1.77 18.22
C GLY A 184 -11.18 -1.06 16.98
N GLY A 185 -11.45 -1.84 15.93
CA GLY A 185 -11.83 -1.32 14.60
C GLY A 185 -13.09 -0.45 14.60
N THR A 186 -14.12 -0.78 15.40
CA THR A 186 -15.35 0.05 15.47
C THR A 186 -15.08 1.45 15.98
N MET A 187 -14.25 1.59 17.02
CA MET A 187 -13.84 2.89 17.55
C MET A 187 -12.91 3.61 16.58
N ALA A 188 -12.04 2.88 15.87
CA ALA A 188 -11.21 3.43 14.81
C ALA A 188 -12.05 4.08 13.70
N ARG A 189 -13.06 3.36 13.18
CA ARG A 189 -14.00 3.87 12.16
C ARG A 189 -14.77 5.09 12.66
N LYS A 190 -15.20 5.09 13.93
CA LYS A 190 -15.88 6.24 14.54
C LYS A 190 -14.97 7.46 14.63
N ALA A 191 -13.71 7.28 15.03
CA ALA A 191 -12.71 8.33 15.13
C ALA A 191 -12.40 8.93 13.74
N ILE A 192 -12.18 8.09 12.73
CA ILE A 192 -11.92 8.53 11.34
C ILE A 192 -13.13 9.29 10.78
N LYS A 193 -14.36 8.77 10.98
CA LYS A 193 -15.59 9.44 10.51
C LYS A 193 -15.83 10.78 11.19
N GLY A 194 -15.46 10.91 12.47
CA GLY A 194 -15.61 12.13 13.25
C GLY A 194 -14.59 13.21 12.88
N MET A 195 -13.31 12.84 12.73
CA MET A 195 -12.23 13.79 12.43
C MET A 195 -12.02 14.08 10.94
N ARG A 196 -12.48 13.18 10.07
CA ARG A 196 -12.33 13.25 8.60
C ARG A 196 -10.90 13.62 8.16
N PRO A 197 -9.89 12.81 8.54
CA PRO A 197 -8.52 13.06 8.12
C PRO A 197 -8.33 12.84 6.61
N GLU A 198 -7.34 13.51 6.03
CA GLU A 198 -6.91 13.26 4.64
C GLU A 198 -5.97 12.06 4.54
N ALA A 199 -5.24 11.75 5.61
CA ALA A 199 -4.39 10.56 5.71
C ALA A 199 -4.35 10.03 7.15
N VAL A 200 -4.12 8.71 7.28
CA VAL A 200 -4.02 8.04 8.57
C VAL A 200 -2.69 7.31 8.69
N LEU A 201 -2.00 7.53 9.81
CA LEU A 201 -0.92 6.65 10.26
C LEU A 201 -1.51 5.70 11.29
N ALA A 202 -1.66 4.42 10.95
CA ALA A 202 -2.24 3.42 11.83
C ALA A 202 -1.14 2.55 12.45
N ILE A 203 -1.12 2.47 13.78
CA ILE A 203 -0.28 1.54 14.54
C ILE A 203 -1.20 0.41 14.96
N ALA A 204 -0.88 -0.85 14.70
CA ALA A 204 -1.65 -2.02 15.16
C ALA A 204 -0.91 -3.34 14.87
N CYS A 205 -1.51 -4.46 15.29
CA CYS A 205 -1.10 -5.79 14.85
C CYS A 205 -1.51 -6.05 13.39
N GLU A 206 -0.94 -7.09 12.79
CA GLU A 206 -1.15 -7.51 11.40
C GLU A 206 -2.65 -7.59 11.04
N ARG A 207 -3.43 -8.28 11.86
CA ARG A 207 -4.85 -8.53 11.64
C ARG A 207 -5.68 -7.25 11.66
N ASP A 208 -5.49 -6.44 12.70
CA ASP A 208 -6.28 -5.23 12.91
C ASP A 208 -5.88 -4.15 11.89
N LEU A 209 -4.61 -4.12 11.49
CA LEU A 209 -4.10 -3.22 10.46
C LEU A 209 -4.62 -3.59 9.08
N THR A 210 -4.61 -4.88 8.74
CA THR A 210 -5.12 -5.38 7.45
C THR A 210 -6.61 -5.08 7.28
N SER A 211 -7.42 -5.44 8.29
CA SER A 211 -8.86 -5.14 8.28
C SER A 211 -9.13 -3.63 8.34
N GLY A 212 -8.39 -2.89 9.16
CA GLY A 212 -8.50 -1.44 9.27
C GLY A 212 -8.20 -0.71 7.96
N ILE A 213 -7.17 -1.14 7.22
CA ILE A 213 -6.83 -0.60 5.90
C ILE A 213 -8.00 -0.80 4.93
N GLN A 214 -8.58 -2.01 4.88
CA GLN A 214 -9.70 -2.35 3.99
C GLN A 214 -10.97 -1.55 4.32
N ASP A 215 -11.27 -1.37 5.61
CA ASP A 215 -12.49 -0.74 6.10
C ASP A 215 -12.59 0.77 5.85
N VAL A 216 -11.45 1.46 5.73
CA VAL A 216 -11.39 2.94 5.69
C VAL A 216 -11.11 3.48 4.30
N PHE A 217 -11.11 2.59 3.29
CA PHE A 217 -11.02 2.97 1.88
C PHE A 217 -12.12 4.00 1.54
N PRO A 218 -11.83 5.09 0.83
CA PRO A 218 -10.61 5.38 0.04
C PRO A 218 -9.51 6.20 0.75
N ILE A 219 -9.58 6.37 2.07
CA ILE A 219 -8.60 7.20 2.80
C ILE A 219 -7.22 6.51 2.79
N PRO A 220 -6.13 7.22 2.41
CA PRO A 220 -4.78 6.65 2.41
C PRO A 220 -4.32 6.35 3.83
N VAL A 221 -3.89 5.10 4.07
CA VAL A 221 -3.38 4.63 5.36
C VAL A 221 -1.96 4.13 5.19
N VAL A 222 -1.04 4.57 6.05
CA VAL A 222 0.25 3.90 6.24
C VAL A 222 0.25 3.20 7.59
N GLY A 223 0.44 1.89 7.55
CA GLY A 223 0.45 1.02 8.70
C GLY A 223 1.84 0.78 9.27
N VAL A 224 1.98 0.89 10.59
CA VAL A 224 3.18 0.53 11.35
C VAL A 224 2.82 -0.60 12.30
N LEU A 225 3.51 -1.73 12.17
CA LEU A 225 3.29 -2.87 13.05
C LEU A 225 3.80 -2.56 14.46
N ASN A 226 3.04 -3.00 15.47
CA ASN A 226 3.48 -2.99 16.85
C ASN A 226 4.21 -4.29 17.22
N GLU A 227 5.18 -4.16 18.13
CA GLU A 227 5.87 -5.26 18.76
C GLU A 227 5.07 -5.75 19.97
N ARG A 228 5.07 -7.06 20.18
CA ARG A 228 4.27 -7.73 21.21
C ARG A 228 5.17 -8.51 22.19
N PRO A 229 5.98 -7.82 23.01
CA PRO A 229 6.91 -8.49 23.93
C PRO A 229 6.19 -9.27 25.05
N CYS A 230 5.00 -8.83 25.44
CA CYS A 230 4.22 -9.40 26.54
C CYS A 230 3.03 -10.25 26.03
N GLY A 231 3.11 -10.77 24.81
CA GLY A 231 2.04 -11.54 24.18
C GLY A 231 1.00 -10.68 23.45
N PRO A 232 -0.11 -11.28 22.99
CA PRO A 232 -1.11 -10.59 22.20
C PRO A 232 -1.85 -9.52 23.02
N CYS A 233 -1.91 -8.31 22.48
CA CYS A 233 -2.73 -7.21 23.01
C CYS A 233 -2.40 -6.73 24.43
N CYS A 234 -1.18 -6.99 24.94
CA CYS A 234 -0.72 -6.49 26.24
C CYS A 234 0.63 -5.78 26.10
N ASN A 235 0.75 -4.58 26.69
CA ASN A 235 1.98 -3.79 26.79
C ASN A 235 2.80 -3.76 25.48
N THR A 236 2.11 -3.49 24.38
CA THR A 236 2.70 -3.48 23.04
C THR A 236 3.63 -2.29 22.89
N ARG A 237 4.64 -2.44 22.02
CA ARG A 237 5.63 -1.40 21.72
C ARG A 237 5.59 -1.02 20.26
N VAL A 238 6.12 0.14 19.92
CA VAL A 238 6.25 0.59 18.54
C VAL A 238 7.59 1.29 18.34
N ASP A 239 8.19 1.11 17.17
CA ASP A 239 9.36 1.87 16.76
C ASP A 239 8.96 3.33 16.50
N MET A 240 9.24 4.19 17.47
CA MET A 240 8.97 5.62 17.39
C MET A 240 9.74 6.33 16.28
N GLN A 241 10.91 5.84 15.89
CA GLN A 241 11.65 6.41 14.76
C GLN A 241 10.91 6.16 13.45
N ARG A 242 10.35 4.96 13.28
CA ARG A 242 9.54 4.62 12.11
C ARG A 242 8.25 5.44 12.06
N VAL A 243 7.61 5.67 13.21
CA VAL A 243 6.42 6.53 13.32
C VAL A 243 6.78 7.97 12.93
N GLU A 244 7.83 8.54 13.54
CA GLU A 244 8.26 9.91 13.25
C GLU A 244 8.64 10.11 11.78
N ARG A 245 9.40 9.18 11.18
CA ARG A 245 9.73 9.21 9.74
C ARG A 245 8.47 9.20 8.88
N THR A 246 7.48 8.37 9.22
CA THR A 246 6.23 8.28 8.46
C THR A 246 5.39 9.54 8.60
N VAL A 247 5.35 10.16 9.78
CA VAL A 247 4.73 11.49 9.97
C VAL A 247 5.45 12.53 9.11
N ALA A 248 6.78 12.55 9.15
CA ALA A 248 7.58 13.50 8.39
C ALA A 248 7.37 13.33 6.86
N ASP A 249 7.31 12.09 6.37
CA ASP A 249 6.97 11.74 4.98
C ASP A 249 5.63 12.37 4.56
N PHE A 250 4.58 12.22 5.38
CA PHE A 250 3.25 12.79 5.10
C PHE A 250 3.20 14.32 5.15
N LEU A 251 4.08 14.94 5.93
CA LEU A 251 4.17 16.40 6.03
C LEU A 251 5.14 17.01 5.01
N GLY A 252 5.76 16.20 4.15
CA GLY A 252 6.77 16.66 3.19
C GLY A 252 8.04 17.21 3.85
N ARG A 253 8.30 16.86 5.12
CA ARG A 253 9.51 17.25 5.84
C ARG A 253 10.48 16.08 5.77
N THR A 254 11.62 16.22 5.09
CA THR A 254 12.67 15.19 5.17
C THR A 254 13.15 15.10 6.62
N ALA A 255 12.88 13.98 7.30
CA ALA A 255 13.39 13.72 8.63
C ALA A 255 14.92 13.82 8.60
N ASN A 256 15.48 14.80 9.31
CA ASN A 256 16.91 15.01 9.41
C ASN A 256 17.50 13.83 10.19
N THR A 257 17.95 12.77 9.51
CA THR A 257 18.60 11.62 10.13
C THR A 257 19.99 12.01 10.61
N GLY A 258 20.05 12.54 11.82
CA GLY A 258 21.26 12.53 12.64
C GLY A 258 21.47 11.14 13.23
N THR A 259 22.16 10.26 12.52
CA THR A 259 22.73 9.05 13.14
C THR A 259 24.21 9.31 13.38
N LYS A 260 24.51 9.59 14.65
CA LYS A 260 25.86 9.70 15.21
C LYS A 260 26.68 8.45 14.89
N GLY A 261 27.93 8.67 14.47
CA GLY A 261 28.93 7.62 14.38
C GLY A 261 29.13 6.97 15.74
N VAL A 262 29.10 5.64 15.74
CA VAL A 262 29.55 4.81 16.85
C VAL A 262 31.07 4.94 16.90
N THR A 263 31.59 5.75 17.82
CA THR A 263 32.96 5.66 18.30
C THR A 263 33.04 4.49 19.27
N THR A 264 33.52 3.34 18.82
CA THR A 264 34.09 2.34 19.72
C THR A 264 35.56 2.69 19.96
N ASN A 265 35.82 3.28 21.13
CA ASN A 265 37.14 3.27 21.77
C ASN A 265 37.43 1.87 22.34
N GLY A 266 38.70 1.47 22.28
CA GLY A 266 39.28 0.28 22.94
C GLY A 266 40.28 -0.40 22.00
N GLY A 267 41.61 -0.29 22.14
CA GLY A 267 42.41 0.04 23.32
C GLY A 267 42.83 -1.23 24.06
N ALA A 268 43.74 -2.02 23.44
CA ALA A 268 44.79 -2.85 24.04
C ALA A 268 45.50 -3.59 22.90
#